data_AF-A0A924JUF5-F1
#
_entry.id   AF-A0A924JUF5-F1
#
_cell.length_a   1.000
_cell.length_b   1.000
_cell.length_c   1.000
_cell.angle_alpha   90.00
_cell.angle_beta   90.00
_cell.angle_gamma   90.00
#
_symmetry.space_group_name_H-M   'P 1'
#
loop_
_entity.id
_entity.type
_entity.pdbx_description
1 polymer ?
#
loop_
_entity_poly.entity_id
_entity_poly.type
_entity_poly.pdbx_seq_one_letter_code
_entity_poly.pdbx_strand_id
1 'polypeptide(L)'
;MIESPSTARHVYVLGAGFSKAISDAMPVTNELGLVLKERLAGVVDFDIREGQSFEDWLTLQITPLPFLEGFANSSGAANAARVIAEIANVHDERVEKASETESRLWLRQLVALWSAERAVVLTFNYDTLLERAVNASMLVTGGASGNLQRLRGDHVVFPAPPATQPQSMGDSEAPHNAESLQVLKLHGSLAWYWAAGDASGSTLVRVREKRVFGPAGPPGLEMDFSGATTLDRYLIPPVTSKDGYYGSYLANSLWRSARALVASAASLTLVGYSLPLEDRVASQLIAEVGRSATIRVVDREPGQADSHDGILGRLASLGIEAEADTRGQSCIQDFVSAKLSAAIAAFDRAPAFDELEASSSDVVVAIANTWPSPHPASYFVLLWNEEDQSFDAYPVHPSYMAGSVMPYRESILNAMPPGMHQLGDFVTAARLRELIADARPFLFKHPNSGERLVAIGADRIEIERWELLQLKWAPAGP
;
A
#
# COMPACT_ATOMS: atom_id res chain seq x y z
N MET A 1 -7.88 15.46 24.10
CA MET A 1 -7.72 16.51 23.09
C MET A 1 -8.36 15.99 21.82
N ILE A 2 -9.40 16.65 21.35
CA ILE A 2 -10.05 16.29 20.08
C ILE A 2 -9.21 17.00 19.04
N GLU A 3 -8.33 16.26 18.38
CA GLU A 3 -7.59 16.75 17.21
C GLU A 3 -8.59 17.33 16.21
N SER A 4 -8.23 18.48 15.63
CA SER A 4 -8.92 19.12 14.51
C SER A 4 -9.34 18.07 13.46
N PRO A 5 -10.46 18.26 12.75
CA PRO A 5 -10.93 17.25 11.79
C PRO A 5 -9.82 16.96 10.79
N SER A 6 -9.28 15.76 10.89
CA SER A 6 -8.46 15.11 9.86
C SER A 6 -9.09 15.42 8.51
N THR A 7 -8.33 16.09 7.63
CA THR A 7 -8.75 16.36 6.27
C THR A 7 -9.19 15.05 5.64
N ALA A 8 -10.41 15.01 5.10
CA ALA A 8 -10.96 13.82 4.46
C ALA A 8 -9.93 13.23 3.48
N ARG A 9 -9.63 11.92 3.61
CA ARG A 9 -8.56 11.24 2.86
C ARG A 9 -9.15 10.49 1.66
N HIS A 10 -8.33 10.27 0.64
CA HIS A 10 -8.66 9.38 -0.47
C HIS A 10 -8.60 7.92 0.00
N VAL A 11 -9.69 7.17 -0.21
CA VAL A 11 -9.80 5.75 0.15
C VAL A 11 -9.81 4.90 -1.12
N TYR A 12 -9.02 3.84 -1.12
CA TYR A 12 -8.93 2.87 -2.22
C TYR A 12 -9.34 1.50 -1.71
N VAL A 13 -10.11 0.74 -2.49
CA VAL A 13 -10.52 -0.62 -2.18
C VAL A 13 -9.94 -1.57 -3.22
N LEU A 14 -9.10 -2.50 -2.79
CA LEU A 14 -8.42 -3.44 -3.68
C LEU A 14 -9.04 -4.84 -3.56
N GLY A 15 -9.22 -5.48 -4.71
CA GLY A 15 -9.61 -6.88 -4.82
C GLY A 15 -8.67 -7.71 -5.69
N ALA A 16 -9.03 -8.96 -5.96
CA ALA A 16 -8.16 -9.92 -6.64
C ALA A 16 -7.76 -9.47 -8.05
N GLY A 17 -8.59 -8.66 -8.72
CA GLY A 17 -8.27 -8.07 -10.02
C GLY A 17 -7.04 -7.14 -9.98
N PHE A 18 -6.78 -6.48 -8.84
CA PHE A 18 -5.56 -5.68 -8.65
C PHE A 18 -4.31 -6.58 -8.66
N SER A 19 -4.32 -7.66 -7.89
CA SER A 19 -3.20 -8.61 -7.85
C SER A 19 -3.00 -9.32 -9.20
N LYS A 20 -4.09 -9.65 -9.91
CA LYS A 20 -4.05 -10.16 -11.28
C LYS A 20 -3.40 -9.18 -12.26
N ALA A 21 -3.69 -7.88 -12.12
CA ALA A 21 -3.08 -6.86 -12.97
C ALA A 21 -1.59 -6.66 -12.68
N ILE A 22 -1.12 -6.94 -11.46
CA ILE A 22 0.32 -7.00 -11.15
C ILE A 22 0.96 -8.20 -11.84
N SER A 23 0.32 -9.37 -11.78
CA SER A 23 0.83 -10.60 -12.42
C SER A 23 -0.31 -11.54 -12.78
N ASP A 24 -0.30 -12.03 -14.03
CA ASP A 24 -1.26 -13.02 -14.52
C ASP A 24 -1.18 -14.35 -13.75
N ALA A 25 -0.09 -14.60 -13.02
CA ALA A 25 0.06 -15.76 -12.16
C ALA A 25 -0.87 -15.73 -10.94
N MET A 26 -1.33 -14.55 -10.51
CA MET A 26 -2.22 -14.41 -9.37
C MET A 26 -3.62 -14.94 -9.71
N PRO A 27 -4.25 -15.74 -8.84
CA PRO A 27 -5.57 -16.29 -9.11
C PRO A 27 -6.67 -15.32 -8.70
N VAL A 28 -7.77 -15.32 -9.44
CA VAL A 28 -9.07 -14.83 -8.94
C VAL A 28 -9.86 -16.00 -8.31
N THR A 29 -10.93 -15.73 -7.55
CA THR A 29 -11.66 -16.75 -6.75
C THR A 29 -12.01 -18.02 -7.53
N ASN A 30 -12.53 -17.90 -8.74
CA ASN A 30 -12.89 -19.07 -9.56
C ASN A 30 -11.67 -19.86 -10.04
N GLU A 31 -10.59 -19.18 -10.43
CA GLU A 31 -9.32 -19.82 -10.81
C GLU A 31 -8.72 -20.55 -9.60
N LEU A 32 -8.79 -19.95 -8.41
CA LEU A 32 -8.33 -20.54 -7.17
C LEU A 32 -9.09 -21.85 -6.85
N GLY A 33 -10.42 -21.85 -6.96
CA GLY A 33 -11.23 -23.05 -6.73
C GLY A 33 -10.84 -24.23 -7.64
N LEU A 34 -10.54 -23.96 -8.92
CA LEU A 34 -10.07 -24.99 -9.86
C LEU A 34 -8.69 -25.54 -9.46
N VAL A 35 -7.75 -24.68 -9.09
CA VAL A 35 -6.40 -25.09 -8.64
C VAL A 35 -6.48 -25.93 -7.37
N LEU A 36 -7.31 -25.55 -6.41
CA LEU A 36 -7.48 -26.30 -5.15
C LEU A 36 -8.08 -27.68 -5.38
N LYS A 37 -9.07 -27.79 -6.28
CA LYS A 37 -9.67 -29.08 -6.65
C LYS A 37 -8.66 -30.04 -7.24
N GLU A 38 -7.74 -29.54 -8.06
CA GLU A 38 -6.65 -30.34 -8.63
C GLU A 38 -5.64 -30.78 -7.56
N ARG A 39 -5.16 -29.85 -6.73
CA ARG A 39 -4.11 -30.13 -5.73
C ARG A 39 -4.55 -31.05 -4.60
N LEU A 40 -5.81 -30.96 -4.20
CA LEU A 40 -6.37 -31.72 -3.09
C LEU A 40 -7.14 -32.97 -3.57
N ALA A 41 -7.01 -33.33 -4.85
CA ALA A 41 -7.61 -34.53 -5.42
C ALA A 41 -7.17 -35.78 -4.65
N GLY A 42 -8.17 -36.58 -4.22
CA GLY A 42 -7.94 -37.79 -3.42
C GLY A 42 -7.68 -37.56 -1.93
N VAL A 43 -7.55 -36.30 -1.49
CA VAL A 43 -7.40 -35.92 -0.07
C VAL A 43 -8.66 -35.27 0.47
N VAL A 44 -9.30 -34.42 -0.34
CA VAL A 44 -10.57 -33.75 -0.04
C VAL A 44 -11.55 -34.06 -1.16
N ASP A 45 -12.76 -34.48 -0.78
CA ASP A 45 -13.84 -34.71 -1.74
C ASP A 45 -14.65 -33.43 -1.95
N PHE A 46 -14.46 -32.81 -3.11
CA PHE A 46 -15.20 -31.62 -3.53
C PHE A 46 -16.53 -32.02 -4.17
N ASP A 47 -17.46 -32.52 -3.36
CA ASP A 47 -18.85 -32.80 -3.76
C ASP A 47 -19.66 -31.49 -3.88
N ILE A 48 -19.24 -30.63 -4.82
CA ILE A 48 -19.91 -29.37 -5.14
C ILE A 48 -21.09 -29.70 -6.06
N ARG A 49 -22.31 -29.41 -5.59
CA ARG A 49 -23.55 -29.67 -6.34
C ARG A 49 -23.68 -28.74 -7.54
N GLU A 50 -24.50 -29.14 -8.52
CA GLU A 50 -24.84 -28.27 -9.65
C GLU A 50 -25.48 -26.95 -9.14
N GLY A 51 -24.91 -25.82 -9.54
CA GLY A 51 -25.34 -24.49 -9.10
C GLY A 51 -24.80 -24.05 -7.74
N GLN A 52 -24.04 -24.89 -7.02
CA GLN A 52 -23.40 -24.51 -5.76
C GLN A 52 -22.05 -23.84 -6.01
N SER A 53 -21.77 -22.72 -5.33
CA SER A 53 -20.47 -22.06 -5.40
C SER A 53 -19.42 -22.77 -4.54
N PHE A 54 -18.13 -22.53 -4.83
CA PHE A 54 -17.03 -22.98 -3.97
C PHE A 54 -17.16 -22.43 -2.54
N GLU A 55 -17.61 -21.17 -2.41
CA GLU A 55 -17.79 -20.50 -1.12
C GLU A 55 -18.91 -21.15 -0.29
N ASP A 56 -20.02 -21.50 -0.94
CA ASP A 56 -21.13 -22.20 -0.29
C ASP A 56 -20.70 -23.60 0.18
N TRP A 57 -19.95 -24.32 -0.66
CA TRP A 57 -19.42 -25.63 -0.28
C TRP A 57 -18.49 -25.51 0.93
N LEU A 58 -17.54 -24.56 0.92
CA LEU A 58 -16.59 -24.37 2.03
C LEU A 58 -17.31 -23.95 3.32
N THR A 59 -18.36 -23.13 3.19
CA THR A 59 -19.22 -22.72 4.31
C THR A 59 -19.86 -23.93 5.00
N LEU A 60 -20.35 -24.90 4.22
CA LEU A 60 -20.92 -26.14 4.77
C LEU A 60 -19.87 -27.03 5.44
N GLN A 61 -18.61 -26.98 4.99
CA GLN A 61 -17.53 -27.74 5.66
C GLN A 61 -17.15 -27.15 7.02
N ILE A 62 -17.25 -25.82 7.17
CA ILE A 62 -16.86 -25.10 8.40
C ILE A 62 -18.00 -25.09 9.43
N THR A 63 -19.25 -25.00 8.96
CA THR A 63 -20.41 -24.85 9.84
C THR A 63 -20.83 -26.19 10.42
N PRO A 64 -20.85 -26.37 11.76
CA PRO A 64 -21.38 -27.59 12.36
C PRO A 64 -22.86 -27.75 12.01
N LEU A 65 -23.21 -28.85 11.34
CA LEU A 65 -24.58 -29.12 10.90
C LEU A 65 -25.29 -29.97 11.97
N PRO A 66 -26.46 -29.55 12.48
CA PRO A 66 -27.12 -30.18 13.63
C PRO A 66 -27.67 -31.58 13.32
N PHE A 67 -27.82 -31.91 12.04
CA PHE A 67 -28.29 -33.22 11.59
C PHE A 67 -27.14 -34.22 11.33
N LEU A 68 -25.88 -33.78 11.47
CA LEU A 68 -24.70 -34.64 11.36
C LEU A 68 -24.20 -35.04 12.75
N GLU A 69 -23.66 -36.24 12.84
CA GLU A 69 -22.94 -36.69 14.03
C GLU A 69 -21.64 -35.91 14.24
N GLY A 70 -21.13 -35.88 15.47
CA GLY A 70 -19.95 -35.10 15.84
C GLY A 70 -18.71 -35.42 14.99
N PHE A 71 -18.45 -36.71 14.70
CA PHE A 71 -17.29 -37.11 13.90
C PHE A 71 -17.39 -36.62 12.45
N ALA A 72 -18.59 -36.54 11.89
CA ALA A 72 -18.80 -36.04 10.53
C ALA A 72 -18.56 -34.54 10.46
N ASN A 73 -19.05 -33.78 11.45
CA ASN A 73 -18.72 -32.37 11.61
C ASN A 73 -17.21 -32.14 11.79
N SER A 74 -16.53 -32.96 12.60
CA SER A 74 -15.07 -32.88 12.75
C SER A 74 -14.33 -33.19 11.44
N SER A 75 -14.81 -34.14 10.64
CA SER A 75 -14.25 -34.43 9.33
C SER A 75 -14.41 -33.25 8.37
N GLY A 76 -15.58 -32.59 8.35
CA GLY A 76 -15.81 -31.38 7.56
C GLY A 76 -14.86 -30.25 7.97
N ALA A 77 -14.73 -29.99 9.27
CA ALA A 77 -13.82 -28.98 9.79
C ALA A 77 -12.34 -29.27 9.44
N ALA A 78 -11.91 -30.54 9.51
CA ALA A 78 -10.58 -30.96 9.11
C ALA A 78 -10.33 -30.73 7.60
N ASN A 79 -11.32 -31.01 6.75
CA ASN A 79 -11.25 -30.74 5.32
C ASN A 79 -11.16 -29.24 5.04
N ALA A 80 -11.98 -28.42 5.71
CA ALA A 80 -11.92 -26.97 5.58
C ALA A 80 -10.55 -26.42 5.98
N ALA A 81 -9.97 -26.88 7.10
CA ALA A 81 -8.65 -26.47 7.54
C ALA A 81 -7.57 -26.79 6.50
N ARG A 82 -7.63 -27.99 5.88
CA ARG A 82 -6.73 -28.37 4.77
C ARG A 82 -6.89 -27.45 3.56
N VAL A 83 -8.12 -27.13 3.17
CA VAL A 83 -8.39 -26.22 2.05
C VAL A 83 -7.85 -24.82 2.33
N ILE A 84 -8.04 -24.29 3.55
CA ILE A 84 -7.53 -22.96 3.94
C ILE A 84 -6.00 -22.93 3.93
N ALA A 85 -5.34 -23.98 4.45
CA ALA A 85 -3.89 -24.11 4.38
C ALA A 85 -3.41 -24.13 2.92
N GLU A 86 -4.10 -24.85 2.05
CA GLU A 86 -3.74 -24.92 0.64
C GLU A 86 -4.01 -23.62 -0.14
N ILE A 87 -5.05 -22.85 0.23
CA ILE A 87 -5.25 -21.49 -0.26
C ILE A 87 -4.00 -20.65 0.02
N ALA A 88 -3.47 -20.72 1.25
CA ALA A 88 -2.27 -19.98 1.61
C ALA A 88 -1.05 -20.44 0.79
N ASN A 89 -0.85 -21.75 0.62
CA ASN A 89 0.27 -22.31 -0.17
C ASN A 89 0.21 -21.85 -1.63
N VAL A 90 -0.95 -21.97 -2.27
CA VAL A 90 -1.14 -21.51 -3.66
C VAL A 90 -0.80 -20.02 -3.75
N HIS A 91 -1.31 -19.20 -2.84
CA HIS A 91 -1.02 -17.76 -2.86
C HIS A 91 0.46 -17.45 -2.60
N ASP A 92 1.13 -18.12 -1.66
CA ASP A 92 2.58 -17.95 -1.42
C ASP A 92 3.38 -18.21 -2.70
N GLU A 93 3.11 -19.33 -3.39
CA GLU A 93 3.77 -19.66 -4.66
C GLU A 93 3.51 -18.62 -5.75
N ARG A 94 2.26 -18.13 -5.87
CA ARG A 94 1.92 -17.12 -6.89
C ARG A 94 2.52 -15.76 -6.58
N VAL A 95 2.64 -15.40 -5.29
CA VAL A 95 3.32 -14.18 -4.86
C VAL A 95 4.80 -14.25 -5.16
N GLU A 96 5.46 -15.39 -4.88
CA GLU A 96 6.86 -15.56 -5.24
C GLU A 96 7.04 -15.47 -6.76
N LYS A 97 6.19 -16.18 -7.52
CA LYS A 97 6.24 -16.13 -8.99
C LYS A 97 6.05 -14.72 -9.53
N ALA A 98 5.09 -13.97 -8.99
CA ALA A 98 4.84 -12.58 -9.36
C ALA A 98 5.98 -11.63 -8.98
N SER A 99 6.81 -12.02 -8.01
CA SER A 99 7.93 -11.20 -7.51
C SER A 99 9.27 -11.52 -8.17
N GLU A 100 9.36 -12.55 -9.03
CA GLU A 100 10.61 -12.91 -9.72
C GLU A 100 11.12 -11.78 -10.63
N THR A 101 10.21 -10.97 -11.18
CA THR A 101 10.53 -9.83 -12.05
C THR A 101 10.48 -8.52 -11.26
N GLU A 102 11.18 -7.50 -11.76
CA GLU A 102 11.10 -6.16 -11.19
C GLU A 102 9.66 -5.63 -11.12
N SER A 103 9.40 -4.76 -10.15
CA SER A 103 8.07 -4.17 -9.98
C SER A 103 7.69 -3.37 -11.21
N ARG A 104 6.47 -3.60 -11.72
CA ARG A 104 5.90 -2.80 -12.82
C ARG A 104 5.99 -1.31 -12.49
N LEU A 105 6.33 -0.49 -13.50
CA LEU A 105 6.49 0.95 -13.33
C LEU A 105 5.22 1.61 -12.76
N TRP A 106 4.05 1.28 -13.32
CA TRP A 106 2.77 1.82 -12.85
C TRP A 106 2.50 1.47 -11.38
N LEU A 107 2.96 0.32 -10.89
CA LEU A 107 2.74 -0.09 -9.51
C LEU A 107 3.57 0.77 -8.54
N ARG A 108 4.83 1.06 -8.90
CA ARG A 108 5.69 1.97 -8.12
C ARG A 108 5.16 3.40 -8.15
N GLN A 109 4.66 3.86 -9.31
CA GLN A 109 4.00 5.16 -9.44
C GLN A 109 2.73 5.25 -8.59
N LEU A 110 1.89 4.22 -8.58
CA LEU A 110 0.68 4.18 -7.77
C LEU A 110 0.99 4.25 -6.26
N VAL A 111 1.98 3.49 -5.81
CA VAL A 111 2.44 3.52 -4.41
C VAL A 111 2.98 4.90 -4.03
N ALA A 112 3.74 5.55 -4.92
CA ALA A 112 4.21 6.92 -4.72
C ALA A 112 3.05 7.93 -4.62
N LEU A 113 2.06 7.82 -5.51
CA LEU A 113 0.85 8.67 -5.49
C LEU A 113 0.05 8.46 -4.19
N TRP A 114 -0.16 7.22 -3.78
CA TRP A 114 -0.80 6.91 -2.50
C TRP A 114 -0.06 7.45 -1.30
N SER A 115 1.28 7.44 -1.33
CA SER A 115 2.10 8.06 -0.28
C SER A 115 1.94 9.58 -0.26
N ALA A 116 2.02 10.25 -1.40
CA ALA A 116 1.86 11.69 -1.52
C ALA A 116 0.47 12.16 -1.06
N GLU A 117 -0.56 11.38 -1.37
CA GLU A 117 -1.95 11.65 -0.96
C GLU A 117 -2.25 11.29 0.48
N ARG A 118 -1.30 10.65 1.17
CA ARG A 118 -1.53 10.03 2.47
C ARG A 118 -2.77 9.14 2.39
N ALA A 119 -2.87 8.32 1.35
CA ALA A 119 -4.07 7.54 1.03
C ALA A 119 -4.35 6.44 2.08
N VAL A 120 -5.61 6.02 2.14
CA VAL A 120 -6.02 4.80 2.85
C VAL A 120 -6.32 3.74 1.81
N VAL A 121 -5.74 2.56 1.98
CA VAL A 121 -5.95 1.40 1.11
C VAL A 121 -6.59 0.29 1.92
N LEU A 122 -7.85 -0.02 1.64
CA LEU A 122 -8.52 -1.22 2.12
C LEU A 122 -8.27 -2.33 1.12
N THR A 123 -7.85 -3.50 1.58
CA THR A 123 -7.65 -4.65 0.69
C THR A 123 -8.26 -5.91 1.27
N PHE A 124 -8.89 -6.67 0.38
CA PHE A 124 -9.44 -7.99 0.66
C PHE A 124 -8.50 -9.11 0.19
N ASN A 125 -7.36 -8.76 -0.39
CA ASN A 125 -6.37 -9.71 -0.88
C ASN A 125 -5.48 -10.19 0.26
N TYR A 126 -5.22 -11.50 0.29
CA TYR A 126 -4.31 -12.12 1.25
C TYR A 126 -2.84 -11.86 0.94
N ASP A 127 -2.52 -11.65 -0.33
CA ASP A 127 -1.15 -11.57 -0.83
C ASP A 127 -0.36 -10.36 -0.29
N THR A 128 0.96 -10.42 -0.40
CA THR A 128 1.87 -9.37 0.06
C THR A 128 2.46 -8.53 -1.07
N LEU A 129 1.85 -8.54 -2.27
CA LEU A 129 2.41 -7.84 -3.45
C LEU A 129 2.44 -6.33 -3.24
N LEU A 130 1.45 -5.75 -2.57
CA LEU A 130 1.44 -4.33 -2.24
C LEU A 130 2.60 -3.97 -1.30
N GLU A 131 2.81 -4.76 -0.25
CA GLU A 131 3.90 -4.58 0.69
C GLU A 131 5.27 -4.67 0.01
N ARG A 132 5.45 -5.63 -0.89
CA ARG A 132 6.67 -5.74 -1.72
C ARG A 132 6.84 -4.55 -2.66
N ALA A 133 5.74 -3.98 -3.17
CA ALA A 133 5.78 -2.78 -4.01
C ALA A 133 6.20 -1.55 -3.21
N VAL A 134 5.71 -1.41 -1.97
CA VAL A 134 6.16 -0.37 -1.03
C VAL A 134 7.65 -0.52 -0.76
N ASN A 135 8.12 -1.74 -0.47
CA ASN A 135 9.54 -2.00 -0.26
C ASN A 135 10.39 -1.63 -1.49
N ALA A 136 9.90 -1.94 -2.70
CA ALA A 136 10.57 -1.64 -3.97
C ALA A 136 10.54 -0.15 -4.36
N SER A 137 9.59 0.62 -3.83
CA SER A 137 9.43 2.05 -4.17
C SER A 137 10.37 2.97 -3.38
N MET A 138 11.10 2.44 -2.39
CA MET A 138 12.10 3.19 -1.60
C MET A 138 11.59 4.51 -1.00
N LEU A 139 10.30 4.52 -0.63
CA LEU A 139 9.64 5.69 -0.07
C LEU A 139 10.21 6.04 1.31
N VAL A 140 10.07 7.31 1.68
CA VAL A 140 10.51 7.84 2.97
C VAL A 140 9.34 8.55 3.64
N THR A 141 9.23 8.41 4.96
CA THR A 141 8.31 9.15 5.81
C THR A 141 9.06 9.87 6.93
N GLY A 142 8.49 10.95 7.44
CA GLY A 142 8.97 11.59 8.67
C GLY A 142 8.59 10.78 9.90
N GLY A 143 9.52 10.64 10.83
CA GLY A 143 9.34 10.07 12.17
C GLY A 143 8.77 11.09 13.16
N ALA A 144 8.21 10.62 14.29
CA ALA A 144 7.70 11.50 15.35
C ALA A 144 8.78 12.42 15.96
N SER A 145 10.05 12.05 15.85
CA SER A 145 11.22 12.82 16.28
C SER A 145 11.84 13.69 15.18
N GLY A 146 11.16 13.86 14.03
CA GLY A 146 11.67 14.61 12.87
C GLY A 146 12.69 13.85 12.01
N ASN A 147 13.10 12.64 12.43
CA ASN A 147 14.02 11.80 11.67
C ASN A 147 13.34 11.18 10.44
N LEU A 148 14.03 11.14 9.31
CA LEU A 148 13.55 10.39 8.15
C LEU A 148 13.71 8.89 8.34
N GLN A 149 12.69 8.16 7.94
CA GLN A 149 12.70 6.70 7.95
C GLN A 149 12.21 6.17 6.62
N ARG A 150 12.87 5.11 6.14
CA ARG A 150 12.39 4.36 4.99
C ARG A 150 11.03 3.75 5.33
N LEU A 151 10.03 4.04 4.50
CA LEU A 151 8.73 3.41 4.58
C LEU A 151 8.84 1.98 4.04
N ARG A 152 8.35 1.01 4.81
CA ARG A 152 8.37 -0.41 4.48
C ARG A 152 6.94 -0.94 4.35
N GLY A 153 6.80 -2.05 3.65
CA GLY A 153 5.52 -2.73 3.44
C GLY A 153 4.83 -3.07 4.76
N ASP A 154 5.56 -3.55 5.76
CA ASP A 154 5.00 -3.86 7.08
C ASP A 154 4.64 -2.62 7.91
N HIS A 155 5.26 -1.47 7.61
CA HIS A 155 4.98 -0.18 8.27
C HIS A 155 3.64 0.42 7.84
N VAL A 156 3.25 0.25 6.57
CA VAL A 156 1.98 0.79 6.07
C VAL A 156 0.78 -0.06 6.49
N VAL A 157 0.97 -1.34 6.81
CA VAL A 157 -0.12 -2.23 7.25
C VAL A 157 -0.48 -1.93 8.70
N PHE A 158 -1.60 -1.24 8.92
CA PHE A 158 -2.09 -0.86 10.24
C PHE A 158 -3.61 -0.60 10.26
N PRO A 159 -4.37 -1.05 11.28
CA PRO A 159 -3.96 -1.95 12.37
C PRO A 159 -3.42 -3.30 11.89
N ALA A 160 -2.54 -3.93 12.65
CA ALA A 160 -1.97 -5.23 12.33
C ALA A 160 -1.64 -6.02 13.61
N PRO A 161 -1.46 -7.36 13.53
CA PRO A 161 -0.97 -8.14 14.66
C PRO A 161 0.39 -7.62 15.15
N PRO A 162 0.75 -7.88 16.42
CA PRO A 162 2.12 -7.67 16.91
C PRO A 162 3.13 -8.35 15.98
N ALA A 163 4.21 -7.64 15.64
CA ALA A 163 5.30 -8.23 14.88
C ALA A 163 6.18 -9.10 15.78
N THR A 164 6.80 -10.12 15.18
CA THR A 164 7.93 -10.82 15.80
C THR A 164 9.07 -9.86 16.16
N GLN A 165 9.95 -10.29 17.07
CA GLN A 165 11.03 -9.42 17.58
C GLN A 165 11.83 -8.78 16.43
N PRO A 166 12.17 -7.48 16.53
CA PRO A 166 13.01 -6.80 15.55
C PRO A 166 14.31 -7.58 15.31
N GLN A 167 14.60 -7.90 14.05
CA GLN A 167 15.82 -8.62 13.68
C GLN A 167 16.91 -7.68 13.17
N SER A 168 16.57 -6.42 12.86
CA SER A 168 17.51 -5.45 12.30
C SER A 168 17.23 -4.01 12.76
N MET A 169 18.28 -3.18 12.71
CA MET A 169 18.18 -1.74 12.97
C MET A 169 17.28 -1.08 11.92
N GLY A 170 16.15 -0.51 12.33
CA GLY A 170 15.11 0.02 11.43
C GLY A 170 13.87 -0.88 11.26
N ASP A 171 13.83 -2.06 11.90
CA ASP A 171 12.58 -2.81 12.12
C ASP A 171 11.70 -2.15 13.21
N SER A 172 12.30 -1.28 14.03
CA SER A 172 11.62 -0.49 15.05
C SER A 172 11.16 0.84 14.47
N GLU A 173 9.92 1.21 14.80
CA GLU A 173 9.33 2.55 14.62
C GLU A 173 9.26 3.05 13.18
N ALA A 174 8.11 2.91 12.54
CA ALA A 174 7.58 3.97 11.68
C ALA A 174 6.36 4.58 12.39
N PRO A 175 6.17 5.90 12.39
CA PRO A 175 4.98 6.47 12.99
C PRO A 175 3.75 6.01 12.21
N HIS A 176 2.92 5.18 12.84
CA HIS A 176 1.55 4.94 12.42
C HIS A 176 0.74 6.20 12.75
N ASN A 177 0.89 7.25 11.96
CA ASN A 177 0.10 8.46 12.11
C ASN A 177 -0.87 8.61 10.93
N ALA A 178 -1.93 9.38 11.15
CA ALA A 178 -2.96 9.65 10.15
C ALA A 178 -2.43 10.38 8.90
N GLU A 179 -1.16 10.80 8.93
CA GLU A 179 -0.49 11.57 7.88
C GLU A 179 0.35 10.71 6.92
N SER A 180 0.24 9.38 6.99
CA SER A 180 0.99 8.45 6.15
C SER A 180 0.07 7.52 5.35
N LEU A 181 0.60 6.90 4.29
CA LEU A 181 -0.07 5.82 3.58
C LEU A 181 -0.42 4.69 4.55
N GLN A 182 -1.69 4.30 4.58
CA GLN A 182 -2.21 3.26 5.45
C GLN A 182 -2.85 2.13 4.64
N VAL A 183 -2.57 0.88 5.00
CA VAL A 183 -3.12 -0.34 4.38
C VAL A 183 -3.86 -1.16 5.45
N LEU A 184 -5.14 -1.45 5.22
CA LEU A 184 -5.97 -2.29 6.08
C LEU A 184 -6.24 -3.62 5.35
N LYS A 185 -5.77 -4.72 5.93
CA LYS A 185 -5.96 -6.09 5.42
C LYS A 185 -7.19 -6.71 6.07
N LEU A 186 -8.35 -6.57 5.42
CA LEU A 186 -9.66 -6.89 6.03
C LEU A 186 -9.96 -8.38 6.11
N HIS A 187 -9.30 -9.20 5.28
CA HIS A 187 -9.45 -10.66 5.28
C HIS A 187 -8.20 -11.40 5.80
N GLY A 188 -7.35 -10.72 6.57
CA GLY A 188 -6.07 -11.26 7.00
C GLY A 188 -5.00 -11.16 5.91
N SER A 189 -3.90 -11.88 6.12
CA SER A 189 -2.72 -11.78 5.25
C SER A 189 -1.93 -13.08 5.29
N LEU A 190 -1.32 -13.47 4.17
CA LEU A 190 -0.11 -14.30 4.22
C LEU A 190 0.89 -13.51 5.07
N ALA A 191 1.74 -14.06 5.92
CA ALA A 191 2.50 -13.29 6.92
C ALA A 191 1.75 -12.95 8.22
N TRP A 192 0.43 -13.20 8.33
CA TRP A 192 -0.25 -13.24 9.63
C TRP A 192 -0.48 -14.70 10.04
N TYR A 193 -0.20 -15.01 11.30
CA TYR A 193 -0.25 -16.36 11.85
C TYR A 193 -0.97 -16.37 13.20
N TRP A 194 -1.55 -17.51 13.55
CA TRP A 194 -2.25 -17.72 14.81
C TRP A 194 -2.30 -19.20 15.18
N ALA A 195 -2.58 -19.50 16.44
CA ALA A 195 -2.94 -20.86 16.82
C ALA A 195 -4.39 -21.14 16.38
N ALA A 196 -4.61 -22.13 15.52
CA ALA A 196 -5.98 -22.51 15.13
C ALA A 196 -6.86 -22.80 16.35
N GLY A 197 -8.08 -22.26 16.33
CA GLY A 197 -9.04 -22.38 17.42
C GLY A 197 -8.93 -21.29 18.50
N ASP A 198 -7.94 -20.39 18.43
CA ASP A 198 -7.91 -19.22 19.30
C ASP A 198 -8.96 -18.17 18.89
N ALA A 199 -10.17 -18.32 19.43
CA ALA A 199 -11.28 -17.42 19.17
C ALA A 199 -11.02 -15.95 19.59
N SER A 200 -10.10 -15.72 20.53
CA SER A 200 -9.79 -14.36 20.99
C SER A 200 -8.84 -13.61 20.04
N GLY A 201 -8.05 -14.35 19.27
CA GLY A 201 -6.94 -13.82 18.47
C GLY A 201 -5.74 -13.36 19.31
N SER A 202 -5.62 -13.80 20.56
CA SER A 202 -4.47 -13.49 21.44
C SER A 202 -3.13 -14.01 20.92
N THR A 203 -3.15 -15.06 20.11
CA THR A 203 -1.99 -15.69 19.48
C THR A 203 -1.66 -15.10 18.11
N LEU A 204 -2.42 -14.10 17.65
CA LEU A 204 -2.16 -13.43 16.38
C LEU A 204 -0.79 -12.76 16.42
N VAL A 205 0.04 -13.13 15.46
CA VAL A 205 1.38 -12.57 15.26
C VAL A 205 1.59 -12.35 13.77
N ARG A 206 2.41 -11.36 13.42
CA ARG A 206 2.85 -11.16 12.04
C ARG A 206 4.34 -11.38 11.88
N VAL A 207 4.71 -12.00 10.76
CA VAL A 207 6.06 -11.96 10.22
C VAL A 207 6.17 -10.72 9.34
N ARG A 208 7.30 -10.02 9.40
CA ARG A 208 7.50 -8.77 8.66
C ARG A 208 7.79 -9.07 7.20
N GLU A 209 7.06 -8.44 6.27
CA GLU A 209 7.35 -8.58 4.84
C GLU A 209 8.48 -7.64 4.43
N LYS A 210 9.69 -8.19 4.28
CA LYS A 210 10.89 -7.45 3.86
C LYS A 210 11.29 -7.70 2.41
N ARG A 211 10.60 -8.61 1.70
CA ARG A 211 10.93 -8.92 0.30
C ARG A 211 10.58 -7.75 -0.62
N VAL A 212 11.26 -7.69 -1.76
CA VAL A 212 11.04 -6.75 -2.85
C VAL A 212 10.73 -7.53 -4.13
N PHE A 213 10.27 -6.84 -5.17
CA PHE A 213 10.21 -7.41 -6.51
C PHE A 213 11.61 -7.50 -7.15
N GLY A 214 11.81 -8.50 -7.99
CA GLY A 214 13.03 -8.76 -8.76
C GLY A 214 14.00 -9.75 -8.08
N PRO A 215 15.12 -10.06 -8.76
CA PRO A 215 16.10 -11.05 -8.30
C PRO A 215 16.94 -10.58 -7.10
N ALA A 216 16.72 -9.36 -6.62
CA ALA A 216 17.35 -8.88 -5.39
C ALA A 216 16.90 -9.79 -4.25
N GLY A 217 17.81 -10.65 -3.79
CA GLY A 217 17.55 -11.56 -2.69
C GLY A 217 17.03 -10.79 -1.48
N PRO A 218 16.17 -11.41 -0.64
CA PRO A 218 15.75 -10.78 0.60
C PRO A 218 16.99 -10.32 1.37
N PRO A 219 16.93 -9.16 2.04
CA PRO A 219 17.99 -8.76 2.95
C PRO A 219 18.11 -9.81 4.07
N GLY A 220 19.02 -10.77 3.90
CA GLY A 220 19.19 -11.95 4.76
C GLY A 220 18.12 -13.02 4.51
N LEU A 221 18.52 -14.30 4.51
CA LEU A 221 17.56 -15.37 4.77
C LEU A 221 16.97 -15.11 6.17
N GLU A 222 15.74 -14.62 6.23
CA GLU A 222 15.01 -14.58 7.50
C GLU A 222 14.72 -16.03 7.91
N MET A 223 15.60 -16.59 8.73
CA MET A 223 15.23 -17.75 9.52
C MET A 223 14.18 -17.28 10.52
N ASP A 224 13.03 -17.95 10.55
CA ASP A 224 12.02 -17.70 11.56
C ASP A 224 12.50 -18.25 12.92
N PHE A 225 13.23 -17.42 13.65
CA PHE A 225 13.64 -17.71 15.02
C PHE A 225 12.49 -17.70 16.02
N SER A 226 11.34 -17.14 15.65
CA SER A 226 10.19 -17.01 16.55
C SER A 226 9.28 -18.24 16.54
N GLY A 227 9.39 -19.08 15.50
CA GLY A 227 8.48 -20.19 15.26
C GLY A 227 7.08 -19.75 14.81
N ALA A 228 6.85 -18.47 14.51
CA ALA A 228 5.56 -17.96 14.05
C ALA A 228 5.07 -18.67 12.78
N THR A 229 5.98 -19.05 11.88
CA THR A 229 5.67 -19.78 10.64
C THR A 229 5.29 -21.24 10.86
N THR A 230 5.44 -21.77 12.08
CA THR A 230 4.95 -23.10 12.48
C THR A 230 3.48 -23.10 12.90
N LEU A 231 2.90 -21.92 13.09
CA LEU A 231 1.47 -21.72 13.34
C LEU A 231 0.68 -21.71 12.03
N ASP A 232 -0.65 -21.72 12.14
CA ASP A 232 -1.53 -21.63 10.98
C ASP A 232 -1.57 -20.20 10.44
N ARG A 233 -1.82 -20.05 9.13
CA ARG A 233 -2.06 -18.74 8.52
C ARG A 233 -3.41 -18.18 8.98
N TYR A 234 -3.44 -16.90 9.35
CA TYR A 234 -4.68 -16.20 9.67
C TYR A 234 -5.27 -15.56 8.40
N LEU A 235 -6.17 -16.29 7.76
CA LEU A 235 -6.95 -15.85 6.61
C LEU A 235 -8.43 -15.94 6.96
N ILE A 236 -9.23 -14.96 6.52
CA ILE A 236 -10.69 -15.05 6.52
C ILE A 236 -11.08 -15.69 5.19
N PRO A 237 -11.47 -16.98 5.14
CA PRO A 237 -11.67 -17.69 3.89
C PRO A 237 -12.87 -17.13 3.08
N PRO A 238 -12.96 -17.49 1.79
CA PRO A 238 -14.10 -17.15 0.95
C PRO A 238 -15.31 -18.03 1.34
N VAL A 239 -16.01 -17.60 2.38
CA VAL A 239 -17.20 -18.27 2.94
C VAL A 239 -18.34 -17.28 3.05
N THR A 240 -19.58 -17.78 2.94
CA THR A 240 -20.80 -16.99 2.96
C THR A 240 -21.09 -16.43 4.36
N SER A 241 -20.80 -17.19 5.43
CA SER A 241 -20.83 -16.70 6.81
C SER A 241 -19.41 -16.59 7.36
N LYS A 242 -18.98 -15.35 7.59
CA LYS A 242 -17.66 -15.00 8.14
C LYS A 242 -17.70 -14.71 9.66
N ASP A 243 -18.85 -14.94 10.31
CA ASP A 243 -19.11 -14.53 11.69
C ASP A 243 -18.10 -15.14 12.69
N GLY A 244 -17.69 -16.40 12.46
CA GLY A 244 -16.68 -17.09 13.26
C GLY A 244 -15.27 -16.48 13.17
N TYR A 245 -14.96 -15.75 12.09
CA TYR A 245 -13.65 -15.14 11.86
C TYR A 245 -13.56 -13.70 12.35
N TYR A 246 -14.70 -13.00 12.46
CA TYR A 246 -14.79 -11.64 12.99
C TYR A 246 -14.79 -11.57 14.52
N GLY A 247 -14.69 -12.71 15.21
CA GLY A 247 -14.62 -12.76 16.67
C GLY A 247 -13.33 -12.18 17.27
N SER A 248 -12.24 -12.11 16.51
CA SER A 248 -10.95 -11.60 17.02
C SER A 248 -11.03 -10.10 17.33
N TYR A 249 -10.32 -9.66 18.37
CA TYR A 249 -10.22 -8.23 18.71
C TYR A 249 -9.68 -7.41 17.53
N LEU A 250 -8.67 -7.95 16.83
CA LEU A 250 -8.05 -7.27 15.70
C LEU A 250 -9.02 -7.11 14.52
N ALA A 251 -9.77 -8.16 14.16
CA ALA A 251 -10.77 -8.07 13.09
C ALA A 251 -11.80 -6.97 13.42
N ASN A 252 -12.34 -6.96 14.63
CA ASN A 252 -13.26 -5.91 15.07
C ASN A 252 -12.64 -4.49 14.98
N SER A 253 -11.39 -4.34 15.40
CA SER A 253 -10.67 -3.06 15.30
C SER A 253 -10.44 -2.63 13.85
N LEU A 254 -10.08 -3.57 12.97
CA LEU A 254 -9.88 -3.34 11.54
C LEU A 254 -11.17 -2.85 10.88
N TRP A 255 -12.27 -3.58 11.06
CA TRP A 255 -13.55 -3.24 10.44
C TRP A 255 -14.15 -1.94 10.99
N ARG A 256 -14.00 -1.64 12.29
CA ARG A 256 -14.38 -0.34 12.86
C ARG A 256 -13.55 0.81 12.30
N SER A 257 -12.24 0.61 12.15
CA SER A 257 -11.34 1.60 11.57
C SER A 257 -11.68 1.85 10.10
N ALA A 258 -11.90 0.77 9.34
CA ALA A 258 -12.32 0.86 7.94
C ALA A 258 -13.64 1.63 7.80
N ARG A 259 -14.63 1.36 8.66
CA ARG A 259 -15.90 2.10 8.67
C ARG A 259 -15.68 3.59 8.90
N ALA A 260 -14.89 3.96 9.90
CA ALA A 260 -14.60 5.36 10.20
C ALA A 260 -13.94 6.06 8.99
N LEU A 261 -12.96 5.40 8.36
CA LEU A 261 -12.23 5.94 7.21
C LEU A 261 -13.10 6.06 5.96
N VAL A 262 -13.97 5.08 5.68
CA VAL A 262 -14.91 5.11 4.55
C VAL A 262 -15.97 6.19 4.75
N ALA A 263 -16.53 6.31 5.96
CA ALA A 263 -17.54 7.31 6.27
C ALA A 263 -17.02 8.76 6.14
N SER A 264 -15.73 8.97 6.41
CA SER A 264 -15.07 10.29 6.29
C SER A 264 -14.24 10.45 5.01
N ALA A 265 -14.39 9.58 4.01
CA ALA A 265 -13.59 9.60 2.80
C ALA A 265 -13.88 10.85 1.96
N ALA A 266 -12.83 11.48 1.40
CA ALA A 266 -13.00 12.52 0.37
C ALA A 266 -13.44 11.91 -0.96
N SER A 267 -12.92 10.72 -1.27
CA SER A 267 -13.30 9.91 -2.43
C SER A 267 -13.09 8.44 -2.12
N LEU A 268 -13.83 7.57 -2.80
CA LEU A 268 -13.70 6.13 -2.72
C LEU A 268 -13.44 5.56 -4.12
N THR A 269 -12.30 4.90 -4.33
CA THR A 269 -11.95 4.28 -5.62
C THR A 269 -11.81 2.77 -5.46
N LEU A 270 -12.66 2.01 -6.16
CA LEU A 270 -12.62 0.54 -6.17
C LEU A 270 -11.74 0.09 -7.34
N VAL A 271 -10.67 -0.66 -7.05
CA VAL A 271 -9.65 -1.05 -8.03
C VAL A 271 -9.54 -2.58 -8.09
N GLY A 272 -10.03 -3.16 -9.19
CA GLY A 272 -10.04 -4.62 -9.40
C GLY A 272 -10.79 -5.39 -8.31
N TYR A 273 -11.72 -4.74 -7.61
CA TYR A 273 -12.59 -5.37 -6.63
C TYR A 273 -13.94 -5.64 -7.26
N SER A 274 -14.40 -6.89 -7.22
CA SER A 274 -15.65 -7.28 -7.87
C SER A 274 -16.89 -6.97 -7.04
N LEU A 275 -16.77 -6.66 -5.74
CA LEU A 275 -17.90 -6.55 -4.82
C LEU A 275 -18.81 -7.81 -4.89
N PRO A 276 -18.31 -9.00 -4.55
CA PRO A 276 -19.09 -10.24 -4.66
C PRO A 276 -20.33 -10.21 -3.75
N LEU A 277 -21.43 -10.82 -4.19
CA LEU A 277 -22.74 -10.78 -3.51
C LEU A 277 -22.69 -11.44 -2.13
N GLU A 278 -21.80 -12.41 -1.98
CA GLU A 278 -21.55 -13.21 -0.80
C GLU A 278 -20.82 -12.39 0.27
N ASP A 279 -20.08 -11.34 -0.12
CA ASP A 279 -19.34 -10.47 0.81
C ASP A 279 -20.21 -9.31 1.32
N ARG A 280 -21.24 -9.68 2.09
CA ARG A 280 -22.23 -8.74 2.63
C ARG A 280 -21.63 -7.70 3.56
N VAL A 281 -20.59 -8.07 4.33
CA VAL A 281 -19.95 -7.15 5.28
C VAL A 281 -19.17 -6.07 4.54
N ALA A 282 -18.42 -6.43 3.49
CA ALA A 282 -17.75 -5.46 2.64
C ALA A 282 -18.75 -4.55 1.91
N SER A 283 -19.85 -5.13 1.40
CA SER A 283 -20.92 -4.38 0.73
C SER A 283 -21.55 -3.34 1.66
N GLN A 284 -21.85 -3.73 2.91
CA GLN A 284 -22.38 -2.80 3.90
C GLN A 284 -21.34 -1.74 4.29
N LEU A 285 -20.07 -2.10 4.43
CA LEU A 285 -19.01 -1.13 4.70
C LEU A 285 -18.94 -0.06 3.60
N ILE A 286 -18.99 -0.46 2.33
CA ILE A 286 -18.95 0.46 1.19
C ILE A 286 -20.19 1.37 1.16
N ALA A 287 -21.36 0.87 1.56
CA ALA A 287 -22.58 1.66 1.68
C ALA A 287 -22.52 2.75 2.78
N GLU A 288 -21.56 2.69 3.69
CA GLU A 288 -21.35 3.74 4.71
C GLU A 288 -20.58 4.96 4.17
N VAL A 289 -20.19 4.96 2.90
CA VAL A 289 -19.47 6.08 2.28
C VAL A 289 -20.27 7.38 2.37
N GLY A 290 -19.58 8.49 2.67
CA GLY A 290 -20.21 9.80 2.80
C GLY A 290 -20.92 10.23 1.51
N ARG A 291 -22.12 10.81 1.62
CA ARG A 291 -22.94 11.24 0.46
C ARG A 291 -22.27 12.24 -0.48
N SER A 292 -21.26 12.95 0.00
CA SER A 292 -20.49 13.93 -0.78
C SER A 292 -19.24 13.34 -1.44
N ALA A 293 -18.86 12.10 -1.12
CA ALA A 293 -17.65 11.48 -1.65
C ALA A 293 -17.87 11.06 -3.10
N THR A 294 -16.91 11.35 -3.97
CA THR A 294 -16.92 10.81 -5.34
C THR A 294 -16.53 9.33 -5.31
N ILE A 295 -17.31 8.49 -6.01
CA ILE A 295 -17.08 7.04 -6.06
C ILE A 295 -16.72 6.63 -7.47
N ARG A 296 -15.57 5.98 -7.61
CA ARG A 296 -15.01 5.58 -8.90
C ARG A 296 -14.68 4.09 -8.94
N VAL A 297 -14.81 3.51 -10.13
CA VAL A 297 -14.50 2.11 -10.38
C VAL A 297 -13.41 2.00 -11.46
N VAL A 298 -12.33 1.32 -11.12
CA VAL A 298 -11.24 0.93 -12.02
C VAL A 298 -11.30 -0.59 -12.13
N ASP A 299 -11.90 -1.08 -13.19
CA ASP A 299 -12.10 -2.51 -13.39
C ASP A 299 -12.05 -2.87 -14.89
N ARG A 300 -11.64 -4.09 -15.20
CA ARG A 300 -11.58 -4.56 -16.60
C ARG A 300 -12.97 -4.56 -17.23
N GLU A 301 -13.97 -5.01 -16.48
CA GLU A 301 -15.34 -5.24 -16.92
C GLU A 301 -16.32 -4.72 -15.84
N PRO A 302 -16.45 -3.39 -15.68
CA PRO A 302 -17.22 -2.81 -14.57
C PRO A 302 -18.74 -3.06 -14.66
N GLY A 303 -19.22 -3.52 -15.82
CA GLY A 303 -20.64 -3.69 -16.15
C GLY A 303 -21.36 -2.36 -16.40
N GLN A 304 -22.66 -2.36 -16.15
CA GLN A 304 -23.55 -1.19 -16.28
C GLN A 304 -24.39 -1.05 -15.00
N ALA A 305 -24.84 0.17 -14.70
CA ALA A 305 -25.59 0.45 -13.46
C ALA A 305 -26.98 -0.22 -13.42
N ASP A 306 -27.55 -0.54 -14.58
CA ASP A 306 -28.84 -1.21 -14.76
C ASP A 306 -28.75 -2.74 -14.80
N SER A 307 -27.53 -3.31 -14.75
CA SER A 307 -27.30 -4.77 -14.75
C SER A 307 -26.58 -5.24 -13.48
N HIS A 308 -27.12 -6.28 -12.83
CA HIS A 308 -26.55 -6.85 -11.60
C HIS A 308 -25.23 -7.61 -11.81
N ASP A 309 -24.82 -7.87 -13.06
CA ASP A 309 -23.67 -8.74 -13.36
C ASP A 309 -22.32 -8.06 -13.08
N GLY A 310 -22.27 -6.72 -13.04
CA GLY A 310 -21.05 -5.94 -12.79
C GLY A 310 -21.05 -5.18 -11.47
N ILE A 311 -19.86 -4.71 -11.08
CA ILE A 311 -19.67 -3.89 -9.87
C ILE A 311 -20.53 -2.60 -9.90
N LEU A 312 -20.74 -1.98 -11.06
CA LEU A 312 -21.56 -0.77 -11.15
C LEU A 312 -23.03 -1.05 -10.78
N GLY A 313 -23.63 -2.14 -11.25
CA GLY A 313 -25.00 -2.47 -10.86
C GLY A 313 -25.10 -2.99 -9.42
N ARG A 314 -24.06 -3.63 -8.90
CA ARG A 314 -23.99 -3.99 -7.47
C ARG A 314 -23.92 -2.74 -6.58
N LEU A 315 -23.13 -1.75 -6.94
CA LEU A 315 -23.13 -0.44 -6.26
C LEU A 315 -24.50 0.26 -6.39
N ALA A 316 -25.10 0.25 -7.58
CA ALA A 316 -26.43 0.83 -7.79
C ALA A 316 -27.50 0.17 -6.91
N SER A 317 -27.44 -1.15 -6.71
CA SER A 317 -28.33 -1.88 -5.81
C SER A 317 -28.18 -1.51 -4.32
N LEU A 318 -27.02 -0.96 -3.94
CA LEU A 318 -26.76 -0.40 -2.61
C LEU A 318 -27.19 1.07 -2.51
N GLY A 319 -27.78 1.64 -3.58
CA GLY A 319 -28.14 3.05 -3.66
C GLY A 319 -26.94 3.97 -3.85
N ILE A 320 -25.84 3.44 -4.39
CA ILE A 320 -24.58 4.16 -4.58
C ILE A 320 -24.41 4.52 -6.05
N GLU A 321 -24.33 5.80 -6.35
CA GLU A 321 -23.97 6.29 -7.68
C GLU A 321 -22.45 6.25 -7.84
N ALA A 322 -21.98 5.52 -8.84
CA ALA A 322 -20.56 5.36 -9.14
C ALA A 322 -20.32 5.41 -10.65
N GLU A 323 -19.14 5.90 -11.02
CA GLU A 323 -18.72 5.98 -12.42
C GLU A 323 -17.52 5.07 -12.67
N ALA A 324 -17.47 4.43 -13.83
CA ALA A 324 -16.25 3.77 -14.27
C ALA A 324 -15.23 4.83 -14.71
N ASP A 325 -14.06 4.82 -14.09
CA ASP A 325 -12.95 5.73 -14.43
C ASP A 325 -12.20 5.18 -15.66
N THR A 326 -11.68 3.96 -15.57
CA THR A 326 -10.99 3.27 -16.67
C THR A 326 -11.48 1.83 -16.82
N ARG A 327 -11.30 1.26 -18.03
CA ARG A 327 -11.82 -0.06 -18.43
C ARG A 327 -10.83 -0.86 -19.27
N GLY A 328 -11.03 -2.16 -19.39
CA GLY A 328 -10.20 -3.05 -20.21
C GLY A 328 -8.93 -3.56 -19.53
N GLN A 329 -8.09 -4.28 -20.29
CA GLN A 329 -6.95 -5.03 -19.73
C GLN A 329 -5.89 -4.12 -19.07
N SER A 330 -5.76 -2.88 -19.54
CA SER A 330 -4.80 -1.89 -19.03
C SER A 330 -5.43 -0.88 -18.08
N CYS A 331 -6.68 -1.06 -17.65
CA CYS A 331 -7.44 -0.07 -16.87
C CYS A 331 -6.66 0.51 -15.68
N ILE A 332 -5.98 -0.33 -14.90
CA ILE A 332 -5.21 0.12 -13.73
C ILE A 332 -4.00 0.95 -14.16
N GLN A 333 -3.28 0.54 -15.21
CA GLN A 333 -2.15 1.32 -15.74
C GLN A 333 -2.62 2.67 -16.31
N ASP A 334 -3.74 2.70 -17.01
CA ASP A 334 -4.31 3.91 -17.58
C ASP A 334 -4.78 4.87 -16.46
N PHE A 335 -5.39 4.31 -15.41
CA PHE A 335 -5.79 5.05 -14.21
C PHE A 335 -4.59 5.69 -13.53
N VAL A 336 -3.52 4.92 -13.32
CA VAL A 336 -2.27 5.43 -12.72
C VAL A 336 -1.66 6.52 -13.58
N SER A 337 -1.63 6.33 -14.90
CA SER A 337 -1.07 7.30 -15.83
C SER A 337 -1.84 8.62 -15.78
N ALA A 338 -3.18 8.57 -15.82
CA ALA A 338 -4.03 9.75 -15.70
C ALA A 338 -3.83 10.46 -14.35
N LYS A 339 -3.75 9.70 -13.27
CA LYS A 339 -3.52 10.22 -11.91
C LYS A 339 -2.15 10.86 -11.77
N LEU A 340 -1.11 10.26 -12.33
CA LEU A 340 0.25 10.81 -12.37
C LEU A 340 0.28 12.12 -13.15
N SER A 341 -0.33 12.16 -14.34
CA SER A 341 -0.44 13.41 -15.13
C SER A 341 -1.18 14.51 -14.36
N ALA A 342 -2.26 14.17 -13.66
CA ALA A 342 -3.00 15.13 -12.84
C ALA A 342 -2.16 15.65 -11.66
N ALA A 343 -1.40 14.78 -10.99
CA ALA A 343 -0.51 15.17 -9.90
C ALA A 343 0.62 16.10 -10.38
N ILE A 344 1.25 15.78 -11.52
CA ILE A 344 2.26 16.63 -12.16
C ILE A 344 1.67 18.01 -12.51
N ALA A 345 0.48 18.03 -13.11
CA ALA A 345 -0.19 19.27 -13.51
C ALA A 345 -0.73 20.10 -12.33
N ALA A 346 -0.79 19.53 -11.12
CA ALA A 346 -1.20 20.22 -9.90
C ALA A 346 -0.02 20.56 -8.98
N PHE A 347 1.20 20.11 -9.31
CA PHE A 347 2.37 20.24 -8.46
C PHE A 347 2.71 21.70 -8.13
N ASP A 348 2.62 22.60 -9.11
CA ASP A 348 2.86 24.04 -8.97
C ASP A 348 1.85 24.75 -8.05
N ARG A 349 0.73 24.10 -7.75
CA ARG A 349 -0.33 24.56 -6.85
C ARG A 349 -0.35 23.82 -5.51
N ALA A 350 0.68 23.04 -5.18
CA ALA A 350 0.73 22.35 -3.90
C ALA A 350 0.71 23.39 -2.75
N PRO A 351 -0.15 23.24 -1.72
CA PRO A 351 -0.32 24.24 -0.66
C PRO A 351 0.99 24.63 0.05
N ALA A 352 1.92 23.68 0.16
CA ALA A 352 3.24 23.90 0.76
C ALA A 352 4.03 25.04 0.11
N PHE A 353 3.80 25.33 -1.17
CA PHE A 353 4.44 26.47 -1.83
C PHE A 353 3.95 27.81 -1.28
N ASP A 354 2.68 27.91 -0.88
CA ASP A 354 2.08 29.15 -0.37
C ASP A 354 2.23 29.30 1.16
N GLU A 355 2.38 28.19 1.88
CA GLU A 355 2.62 28.19 3.34
C GLU A 355 4.02 28.65 3.73
N LEU A 356 5.00 28.56 2.83
CA LEU A 356 6.36 29.02 3.08
C LEU A 356 6.40 30.56 2.89
N GLU A 357 6.29 31.28 4.01
CA GLU A 357 6.25 32.76 4.06
C GLU A 357 7.47 33.43 3.37
N ALA A 358 8.61 32.72 3.30
CA ALA A 358 9.82 33.16 2.63
C ALA A 358 10.05 32.42 1.29
N SER A 359 10.10 33.19 0.20
CA SER A 359 10.45 32.74 -1.16
C SER A 359 11.83 32.06 -1.26
N SER A 360 12.66 32.18 -0.22
CA SER A 360 14.03 31.67 -0.15
C SER A 360 14.19 30.32 0.53
N SER A 361 13.10 29.64 0.90
CA SER A 361 13.15 28.31 1.51
C SER A 361 13.82 27.32 0.56
N ASP A 362 14.75 26.53 1.08
CA ASP A 362 15.51 25.55 0.28
C ASP A 362 14.62 24.35 -0.07
N VAL A 363 14.77 23.82 -1.28
CA VAL A 363 14.06 22.63 -1.74
C VAL A 363 14.87 21.39 -1.44
N VAL A 364 14.23 20.43 -0.78
CA VAL A 364 14.83 19.14 -0.45
C VAL A 364 14.00 17.99 -1.00
N VAL A 365 14.68 16.88 -1.24
CA VAL A 365 14.05 15.59 -1.51
C VAL A 365 14.50 14.62 -0.44
N ALA A 366 13.55 13.87 0.13
CA ALA A 366 13.88 12.74 0.99
C ALA A 366 14.01 11.49 0.13
N ILE A 367 15.15 10.82 0.24
CA ILE A 367 15.46 9.62 -0.55
C ILE A 367 16.00 8.54 0.39
N ALA A 368 15.46 7.33 0.26
CA ALA A 368 15.95 6.20 1.03
C ALA A 368 17.31 5.76 0.48
N ASN A 369 18.25 5.48 1.39
CA ASN A 369 19.50 4.83 1.02
C ASN A 369 19.27 3.33 0.82
N THR A 370 20.17 2.69 0.09
CA THR A 370 20.14 1.23 -0.06
C THR A 370 20.34 0.56 1.29
N TRP A 371 19.64 -0.56 1.48
CA TRP A 371 19.80 -1.40 2.67
C TRP A 371 21.12 -2.19 2.59
N PRO A 372 21.89 -2.39 3.68
CA PRO A 372 21.64 -2.05 5.09
C PRO A 372 22.38 -0.77 5.57
N SER A 373 22.14 0.39 4.95
CA SER A 373 22.74 1.65 5.42
C SER A 373 22.33 1.96 6.87
N PRO A 374 23.29 2.37 7.76
CA PRO A 374 22.98 2.84 9.11
C PRO A 374 22.16 4.14 9.14
N HIS A 375 22.13 4.85 8.00
CA HIS A 375 21.25 6.00 7.76
C HIS A 375 20.28 5.60 6.65
N PRO A 376 19.11 5.02 6.97
CA PRO A 376 18.24 4.38 5.98
C PRO A 376 17.58 5.38 5.02
N ALA A 377 17.59 6.66 5.36
CA ALA A 377 17.16 7.74 4.50
C ALA A 377 17.97 9.00 4.78
N SER A 378 18.11 9.84 3.76
CA SER A 378 18.79 11.13 3.86
C SER A 378 17.98 12.19 3.12
N TYR A 379 18.07 13.42 3.60
CA TYR A 379 17.67 14.57 2.80
C TYR A 379 18.74 14.85 1.76
N PHE A 380 18.30 15.26 0.59
CA PHE A 380 19.15 15.75 -0.49
C PHE A 380 18.68 17.13 -0.88
N VAL A 381 19.62 18.05 -1.06
CA VAL A 381 19.32 19.33 -1.71
C VAL A 381 19.48 19.18 -3.21
N LEU A 382 18.60 19.85 -3.94
CA LEU A 382 18.64 19.86 -5.39
C LEU A 382 19.48 21.04 -5.88
N LEU A 383 20.42 20.74 -6.77
CA LEU A 383 21.21 21.71 -7.53
C LEU A 383 20.82 21.62 -9.00
N TRP A 384 20.61 22.77 -9.63
CA TRP A 384 20.31 22.84 -11.05
C TRP A 384 21.57 22.61 -11.88
N ASN A 385 21.49 21.66 -12.81
CA ASN A 385 22.53 21.38 -13.79
C ASN A 385 22.10 21.92 -15.15
N GLU A 386 22.71 23.03 -15.58
CA GLU A 386 22.38 23.68 -16.85
C GLU A 386 22.68 22.81 -18.07
N GLU A 387 23.74 22.00 -18.04
CA GLU A 387 24.15 21.16 -19.18
C GLU A 387 23.12 20.06 -19.46
N ASP A 388 22.68 19.38 -18.40
CA ASP A 388 21.75 18.25 -18.49
C ASP A 388 20.27 18.68 -18.43
N GLN A 389 19.99 19.96 -18.15
CA GLN A 389 18.64 20.47 -17.85
C GLN A 389 17.94 19.59 -16.80
N SER A 390 18.68 19.19 -15.78
CA SER A 390 18.22 18.29 -14.72
C SER A 390 18.76 18.72 -13.36
N PHE A 391 18.32 18.05 -12.29
CA PHE A 391 18.79 18.36 -10.95
C PHE A 391 19.67 17.25 -10.40
N ASP A 392 20.82 17.65 -9.89
CA ASP A 392 21.71 16.81 -9.11
C ASP A 392 21.28 16.86 -7.64
N ALA A 393 21.23 15.69 -7.00
CA ALA A 393 20.83 15.56 -5.61
C ALA A 393 22.07 15.37 -4.72
N TYR A 394 22.32 16.31 -3.81
CA TYR A 394 23.48 16.28 -2.91
C TYR A 394 23.07 15.92 -1.48
N PRO A 395 23.67 14.89 -0.87
CA PRO A 395 23.26 14.38 0.42
C PRO A 395 23.54 15.39 1.52
N VAL A 396 22.65 15.44 2.50
CA VAL A 396 22.81 16.30 3.66
C VAL A 396 23.12 15.47 4.89
N HIS A 397 24.29 15.73 5.46
CA HIS A 397 24.70 15.11 6.69
C HIS A 397 24.04 15.81 7.90
N PRO A 398 23.40 15.07 8.83
CA PRO A 398 22.76 15.66 10.01
C PRO A 398 23.69 16.52 10.87
N SER A 399 25.00 16.24 10.86
CA SER A 399 26.00 17.04 11.57
C SER A 399 26.13 18.48 11.05
N TYR A 400 25.69 18.76 9.82
CA TYR A 400 25.63 20.13 9.31
C TYR A 400 24.46 20.92 9.89
N MET A 401 23.45 20.23 10.44
CA MET A 401 22.23 20.83 10.96
C MET A 401 22.40 21.21 12.43
N ALA A 402 22.91 20.29 13.23
CA ALA A 402 22.98 20.43 14.68
C ALA A 402 23.82 21.65 15.13
N GLY A 403 23.12 22.71 15.57
CA GLY A 403 23.73 23.91 16.17
C GLY A 403 24.34 24.92 15.17
N SER A 404 24.20 24.70 13.86
CA SER A 404 24.67 25.68 12.86
C SER A 404 23.73 26.88 12.82
N VAL A 405 24.29 28.10 12.74
CA VAL A 405 23.53 29.33 12.51
C VAL A 405 23.40 29.70 11.02
N MET A 406 24.24 29.14 10.15
CA MET A 406 24.28 29.44 8.71
C MET A 406 23.09 28.83 7.98
N PRO A 407 22.62 29.40 6.84
CA PRO A 407 21.70 28.77 5.88
C PRO A 407 22.21 27.45 5.26
N TYR A 408 21.31 26.65 4.67
CA TYR A 408 21.48 25.19 4.54
C TYR A 408 22.33 24.94 3.31
N ARG A 409 21.91 25.57 2.21
CA ARG A 409 22.70 25.75 1.00
C ARG A 409 24.10 26.31 1.27
N GLU A 410 24.29 27.24 2.22
CA GLU A 410 25.62 27.77 2.55
C GLU A 410 26.49 26.72 3.26
N SER A 411 25.91 25.99 4.21
CA SER A 411 26.61 24.91 4.92
C SER A 411 27.03 23.79 3.95
N ILE A 412 26.17 23.45 2.98
CA ILE A 412 26.47 22.45 1.94
C ILE A 412 27.51 22.98 0.97
N LEU A 413 27.38 24.22 0.49
CA LEU A 413 28.34 24.85 -0.42
C LEU A 413 29.76 24.87 0.20
N ASN A 414 29.86 25.15 1.51
CA ASN A 414 31.14 25.12 2.23
C ASN A 414 31.74 23.71 2.37
N ALA A 415 30.91 22.66 2.30
CA ALA A 415 31.36 21.26 2.32
C ALA A 415 31.74 20.73 0.92
N MET A 416 31.34 21.40 -0.15
CA MET A 416 31.65 21.04 -1.53
C MET A 416 33.08 21.46 -1.93
N PRO A 417 33.71 20.79 -2.91
CA PRO A 417 34.96 21.24 -3.50
C PRO A 417 34.85 22.69 -4.04
N PRO A 418 35.82 23.58 -3.75
CA PRO A 418 35.77 24.95 -4.22
C PRO A 418 35.66 25.06 -5.74
N GLY A 419 34.77 25.95 -6.22
CA GLY A 419 34.60 26.24 -7.65
C GLY A 419 33.72 25.27 -8.43
N MET A 420 33.13 24.26 -7.76
CA MET A 420 32.22 23.32 -8.42
C MET A 420 30.80 23.88 -8.61
N HIS A 421 30.30 24.64 -7.63
CA HIS A 421 28.96 25.23 -7.62
C HIS A 421 28.97 26.60 -6.95
N GLN A 422 27.93 27.38 -7.18
CA GLN A 422 27.64 28.68 -6.57
C GLN A 422 26.31 28.63 -5.81
N LEU A 423 26.08 29.60 -4.92
CA LEU A 423 24.85 29.66 -4.13
C LEU A 423 23.58 29.76 -5.00
N GLY A 424 23.69 30.33 -6.20
CA GLY A 424 22.58 30.45 -7.16
C GLY A 424 22.16 29.14 -7.81
N ASP A 425 23.00 28.10 -7.74
CA ASP A 425 22.71 26.79 -8.34
C ASP A 425 21.72 25.97 -7.48
N PHE A 426 21.57 26.36 -6.20
CA PHE A 426 20.63 25.73 -5.27
C PHE A 426 19.19 26.12 -5.57
N VAL A 427 18.31 25.13 -5.62
CA VAL A 427 16.90 25.36 -5.91
C VAL A 427 16.17 25.84 -4.65
N THR A 428 15.62 27.05 -4.72
CA THR A 428 14.68 27.59 -3.73
C THR A 428 13.24 27.33 -4.15
N ALA A 429 12.29 27.42 -3.22
CA ALA A 429 10.86 27.24 -3.52
C ALA A 429 10.37 28.22 -4.61
N ALA A 430 10.82 29.48 -4.60
CA ALA A 430 10.49 30.44 -5.65
C ALA A 430 11.10 30.06 -7.00
N ARG A 431 12.38 29.69 -7.03
CA ARG A 431 13.04 29.27 -8.27
C ARG A 431 12.40 28.01 -8.84
N LEU A 432 12.05 27.05 -7.98
CA LEU A 432 11.31 25.86 -8.39
C LEU A 432 9.98 26.24 -9.04
N ARG A 433 9.21 27.13 -8.42
CA ARG A 433 7.92 27.62 -8.95
C ARG A 433 8.07 28.26 -10.33
N GLU A 434 9.14 29.02 -10.56
CA GLU A 434 9.47 29.56 -11.89
C GLU A 434 9.81 28.46 -12.91
N LEU A 435 10.59 27.45 -12.50
CA LEU A 435 11.04 26.38 -13.39
C LEU A 435 9.88 25.46 -13.83
N ILE A 436 8.89 25.24 -12.95
CA ILE A 436 7.70 24.43 -13.23
C ILE A 436 6.53 25.25 -13.78
N ALA A 437 6.71 26.56 -13.96
CA ALA A 437 5.72 27.40 -14.63
C ALA A 437 5.34 26.78 -15.99
N ASP A 438 4.06 26.90 -16.34
CA ASP A 438 3.42 26.28 -17.50
C ASP A 438 3.25 24.74 -17.42
N ALA A 439 3.12 24.21 -16.19
CA ALA A 439 2.89 22.78 -15.93
C ALA A 439 3.98 21.86 -16.51
N ARG A 440 5.22 22.37 -16.57
CA ARG A 440 6.37 21.55 -17.00
C ARG A 440 6.73 20.56 -15.89
N PRO A 441 6.90 19.25 -16.20
CA PRO A 441 7.25 18.26 -15.20
C PRO A 441 8.64 18.56 -14.64
N PHE A 442 8.75 18.55 -13.32
CA PHE A 442 10.04 18.66 -12.63
C PHE A 442 10.70 17.28 -12.55
N LEU A 443 11.81 17.09 -13.26
CA LEU A 443 12.52 15.81 -13.36
C LEU A 443 13.89 15.87 -12.69
N PHE A 444 14.25 14.84 -11.92
CA PHE A 444 15.58 14.72 -11.33
C PHE A 444 16.05 13.26 -11.31
N LYS A 445 17.37 13.05 -11.18
CA LYS A 445 17.95 11.70 -11.13
C LYS A 445 18.04 11.23 -9.68
N HIS A 446 17.58 10.01 -9.40
CA HIS A 446 17.76 9.39 -8.09
C HIS A 446 19.26 9.21 -7.83
N PRO A 447 19.84 9.78 -6.76
CA PRO A 447 21.28 9.90 -6.56
C PRO A 447 21.99 8.55 -6.48
N ASN A 448 21.29 7.50 -5.99
CA ASN A 448 21.87 6.18 -5.81
C ASN A 448 21.63 5.22 -6.98
N SER A 449 20.56 5.41 -7.76
CA SER A 449 20.14 4.44 -8.80
C SER A 449 20.21 5.01 -10.21
N GLY A 450 20.32 6.34 -10.36
CA GLY A 450 20.25 7.04 -11.63
C GLY A 450 18.85 7.06 -12.25
N GLU A 451 17.85 6.45 -11.62
CA GLU A 451 16.47 6.41 -12.13
C GLU A 451 15.90 7.83 -12.23
N ARG A 452 15.19 8.12 -13.34
CA ARG A 452 14.50 9.40 -13.53
C ARG A 452 13.25 9.44 -12.65
N LEU A 453 13.16 10.49 -11.84
CA LEU A 453 12.04 10.76 -10.96
C LEU A 453 11.31 12.03 -11.40
N VAL A 454 10.02 12.09 -11.14
CA VAL A 454 9.17 13.27 -11.39
C VAL A 454 8.53 13.73 -10.08
N ALA A 455 8.51 15.04 -9.83
CA ALA A 455 7.79 15.60 -8.69
C ALA A 455 6.27 15.49 -8.90
N ILE A 456 5.57 15.06 -7.85
CA ILE A 456 4.12 14.80 -7.87
C ILE A 456 3.37 15.51 -6.73
N GLY A 457 4.09 16.23 -5.86
CA GLY A 457 3.55 16.92 -4.71
C GLY A 457 4.67 17.55 -3.88
N ALA A 458 4.32 18.40 -2.92
CA ALA A 458 5.26 18.95 -1.97
C ALA A 458 4.61 19.14 -0.60
N ASP A 459 5.40 18.90 0.45
CA ASP A 459 5.03 19.17 1.83
C ASP A 459 5.98 20.22 2.42
N ARG A 460 5.45 21.11 3.26
CA ARG A 460 6.27 21.93 4.15
C ARG A 460 6.74 21.04 5.28
N ILE A 461 8.03 21.03 5.54
CA ILE A 461 8.62 20.34 6.68
C ILE A 461 9.48 21.31 7.48
N GLU A 462 9.55 21.06 8.78
CA GLU A 462 10.45 21.77 9.68
C GLU A 462 11.48 20.78 10.23
N ILE A 463 12.76 21.11 10.07
CA ILE A 463 13.87 20.34 10.66
C ILE A 463 14.64 21.27 11.59
N GLU A 464 14.58 21.02 12.89
CA GLU A 464 15.09 21.91 13.94
C GLU A 464 14.48 23.32 13.89
N ARG A 465 15.11 24.25 13.18
CA ARG A 465 14.70 25.67 13.03
C ARG A 465 14.50 26.08 11.58
N TRP A 466 14.50 25.11 10.68
CA TRP A 466 14.61 25.32 9.25
C TRP A 466 13.33 24.89 8.57
N GLU A 467 12.77 25.80 7.79
CA GLU A 467 11.62 25.51 6.95
C GLU A 467 12.09 25.12 5.56
N LEU A 468 11.68 23.93 5.13
CA LEU A 468 12.09 23.34 3.86
C LEU A 468 10.86 22.90 3.07
N LEU A 469 10.99 22.95 1.74
CA LEU A 469 10.02 22.36 0.84
C LEU A 469 10.45 20.94 0.49
N GLN A 470 9.75 19.93 1.01
CA GLN A 470 10.02 18.53 0.70
C GLN A 470 9.24 18.11 -0.54
N LEU A 471 9.93 17.71 -1.61
CA LEU A 471 9.26 17.16 -2.79
C LEU A 471 8.84 15.71 -2.56
N LYS A 472 7.59 15.40 -2.94
CA LYS A 472 7.12 14.03 -3.19
C LYS A 472 7.38 13.69 -4.64
N TRP A 473 7.76 12.46 -4.90
CA TRP A 473 8.24 12.04 -6.22
C TRP A 473 7.71 10.66 -6.60
N ALA A 474 7.66 10.39 -7.91
CA ALA A 474 7.39 9.08 -8.48
C ALA A 474 8.41 8.74 -9.57
N PRO A 475 8.65 7.46 -9.89
CA PRO A 475 9.43 7.08 -11.06
C PRO A 475 8.78 7.62 -12.35
N ALA A 476 9.56 8.33 -13.18
CA ALA A 476 9.04 8.95 -14.41
C ALA A 476 8.90 7.96 -15.58
N GLY A 477 9.60 6.82 -15.51
CA GLY A 477 9.82 5.96 -16.66
C GLY A 477 11.01 6.42 -17.52
N PRO A 478 11.38 5.65 -18.55
CA PRO A 478 12.49 5.95 -19.45
C PRO A 478 12.31 7.28 -20.20
#